data_AF-A0A1X7JZJ0-F1
#
_entry.id   AF-A0A1X7JZJ0-F1
#
_cell.length_a   1.000
_cell.length_b   1.000
_cell.length_c   1.000
_cell.angle_alpha   90.00
_cell.angle_beta   90.00
_cell.angle_gamma   90.00
#
_symmetry.space_group_name_H-M   'P 1'
#
loop_
_entity.id
_entity.type
_entity.pdbx_description
1 polymer ?
#
loop_
_entity_poly.entity_id
_entity_poly.type
_entity_poly.pdbx_seq_one_letter_code
_entity_poly.pdbx_strand_id
1 'polypeptide(L)'
;MQVKSFVLCEQIRQENTGKFMLIGVFGTDVIENNIPQENRWNNPLFFGVYFALKVDRAIDAGFYTVKVEVDNGVVHTPELTLEIKKDGASNLQIPMSIALMLNGPSEIRLNIYRKDSMELVAELGKFSIVNAEK
;
A
#
# COMPACT_ATOMS: atom_id res chain seq x y z
N MET A 1 -2.00 6.87 17.42
CA MET A 1 -1.49 7.18 16.07
C MET A 1 -2.59 7.67 15.13
N GLN A 2 -2.37 8.74 14.36
CA GLN A 2 -3.34 9.29 13.39
C GLN A 2 -2.76 9.36 11.97
N VAL A 3 -3.48 8.82 10.98
CA VAL A 3 -3.13 8.93 9.56
C VAL A 3 -3.62 10.27 9.00
N LYS A 4 -2.75 10.97 8.27
CA LYS A 4 -3.00 12.32 7.73
C LYS A 4 -3.19 12.33 6.22
N SER A 5 -2.46 11.49 5.50
CA SER A 5 -2.61 11.37 4.06
C SER A 5 -2.14 10.00 3.60
N PHE A 6 -2.78 9.53 2.53
CA PHE A 6 -2.38 8.37 1.75
C PHE A 6 -2.21 8.83 0.30
N VAL A 7 -1.06 8.55 -0.28
CA VAL A 7 -0.78 8.78 -1.70
C VAL A 7 -0.33 7.46 -2.29
N LEU A 8 -1.08 6.99 -3.28
CA LEU A 8 -0.75 5.83 -4.08
C LEU A 8 -0.25 6.30 -5.45
N CYS A 9 0.88 5.75 -5.86
CA CYS A 9 1.52 5.96 -7.15
C CYS A 9 1.82 4.59 -7.77
N GLU A 10 1.67 4.41 -9.09
CA GLU A 10 2.19 3.21 -9.75
C GLU A 10 3.72 3.33 -9.94
N GLN A 11 4.48 2.28 -9.61
CA GLN A 11 5.94 2.28 -9.75
C GLN A 11 6.35 1.51 -11.01
N ILE A 12 6.42 2.23 -12.15
CA ILE A 12 7.19 1.93 -13.37
C ILE A 12 6.59 0.94 -14.40
N ARG A 13 6.38 1.49 -15.62
CA ARG A 13 6.40 0.89 -16.98
C ARG A 13 6.49 -0.64 -17.08
N GLN A 14 5.44 -1.27 -17.61
CA GLN A 14 5.60 -2.50 -18.40
C GLN A 14 6.24 -2.17 -19.76
N GLU A 15 7.58 -2.10 -19.80
CA GLU A 15 8.35 -2.14 -21.04
C GLU A 15 8.26 -3.54 -21.66
N ASN A 16 7.22 -3.74 -22.47
CA ASN A 16 7.26 -4.63 -23.64
C ASN A 16 6.31 -4.17 -24.78
N THR A 17 5.44 -3.17 -24.56
CA THR A 17 4.54 -2.65 -25.63
C THR A 17 4.29 -1.14 -25.61
N GLY A 18 4.86 -0.38 -24.67
CA GLY A 18 4.96 1.09 -24.76
C GLY A 18 3.66 1.90 -24.64
N LYS A 19 2.50 1.31 -24.31
CA LYS A 19 1.28 2.05 -24.00
C LYS A 19 0.38 1.29 -23.03
N PHE A 20 0.49 1.58 -21.73
CA PHE A 20 -0.61 1.76 -20.77
C PHE A 20 0.00 2.52 -19.58
N MET A 21 -0.52 3.70 -19.24
CA MET A 21 -0.01 4.53 -18.14
C MET A 21 -1.06 4.66 -17.06
N LEU A 22 -0.68 4.45 -15.79
CA LEU A 22 -1.46 4.86 -14.63
C LEU A 22 -0.58 5.69 -13.67
N ILE A 23 0.00 6.80 -14.14
CA ILE A 23 0.48 7.85 -13.23
C ILE A 23 -0.76 8.61 -12.73
N GLY A 24 -1.37 8.10 -11.68
CA GLY A 24 -2.39 8.79 -10.90
C GLY A 24 -1.89 8.97 -9.47
N VAL A 25 -2.00 10.18 -8.92
CA VAL A 25 -2.21 10.31 -7.48
C VAL A 25 -3.67 9.92 -7.28
N PHE A 26 -3.91 8.69 -6.81
CA PHE A 26 -5.29 8.24 -6.65
C PHE A 26 -5.92 8.92 -5.45
N GLY A 27 -6.86 9.83 -5.71
CA GLY A 27 -7.85 10.25 -4.72
C GLY A 27 -9.05 9.29 -4.65
N THR A 28 -9.02 8.21 -5.43
CA THR A 28 -10.06 7.18 -5.52
C THR A 28 -9.54 5.86 -4.96
N ASP A 29 -10.37 5.17 -4.18
CA ASP A 29 -10.06 3.86 -3.60
C ASP A 29 -10.14 2.72 -4.63
N VAL A 30 -10.11 3.02 -5.94
CA VAL A 30 -10.32 2.07 -7.04
C VAL A 30 -9.32 2.33 -8.16
N ILE A 31 -8.67 1.26 -8.61
CA ILE A 31 -7.74 1.19 -9.75
C ILE A 31 -8.35 0.26 -10.79
N GLU A 32 -8.44 0.72 -12.03
CA GLU A 32 -8.93 -0.11 -13.13
C GLU A 32 -7.79 -0.83 -13.84
N ASN A 33 -7.86 -2.17 -13.83
CA ASN A 33 -6.99 -3.03 -14.62
C ASN A 33 -7.46 -3.04 -16.09
N ASN A 34 -6.80 -2.20 -16.88
CA ASN A 34 -7.01 -2.03 -18.31
C ASN A 34 -6.16 -2.98 -19.18
N ILE A 35 -5.44 -3.93 -18.58
CA ILE A 35 -4.66 -4.93 -19.32
C ILE A 35 -5.61 -5.78 -20.18
N PRO A 36 -5.25 -6.15 -21.43
CA PRO A 36 -6.03 -7.07 -22.26
C PRO A 36 -6.39 -8.35 -21.50
N GLN A 37 -7.61 -8.85 -21.69
CA GLN A 37 -8.20 -9.92 -20.87
C GLN A 37 -7.31 -11.16 -20.76
N GLU A 38 -6.64 -11.54 -21.85
CA GLU A 38 -5.71 -12.66 -21.96
C GLU A 38 -4.41 -12.49 -21.17
N ASN A 39 -4.07 -11.25 -20.81
CA ASN A 39 -2.84 -10.87 -20.12
C ASN A 39 -3.07 -10.39 -18.68
N ARG A 40 -4.33 -10.25 -18.25
CA ARG A 40 -4.66 -9.79 -16.89
C ARG A 40 -4.09 -10.78 -15.87
N TRP A 41 -3.56 -10.25 -14.77
CA TRP A 41 -3.14 -11.04 -13.59
C TRP A 41 -1.93 -11.98 -13.81
N ASN A 42 -1.36 -11.99 -15.02
CA ASN A 42 -0.19 -12.85 -15.32
C ASN A 42 1.13 -12.30 -14.75
N ASN A 43 1.18 -11.00 -14.46
CA ASN A 43 2.38 -10.32 -14.00
C ASN A 43 2.13 -9.63 -12.66
N PRO A 44 3.16 -9.53 -11.80
CA PRO A 44 3.08 -8.73 -10.59
C PRO A 44 2.78 -7.26 -10.89
N LEU A 45 2.03 -6.63 -9.99
CA LEU A 45 1.73 -5.21 -9.98
C LEU A 45 2.63 -4.51 -8.96
N PHE A 46 3.17 -3.34 -9.33
CA PHE A 46 4.09 -2.59 -8.49
C PHE A 46 3.57 -1.17 -8.22
N PHE A 47 3.51 -0.81 -6.94
CA PHE A 47 3.03 0.49 -6.48
C PHE A 47 4.03 1.14 -5.54
N GLY A 48 4.18 2.46 -5.61
CA GLY A 48 4.76 3.27 -4.56
C GLY A 48 3.64 3.88 -3.72
N VAL A 49 3.71 3.75 -2.41
CA VAL A 49 2.79 4.38 -1.46
C VAL A 49 3.54 5.31 -0.53
N TYR A 50 2.91 6.44 -0.22
CA TYR A 50 3.43 7.43 0.72
C TYR A 50 2.35 7.74 1.75
N PHE A 51 2.70 7.60 3.03
CA PHE A 51 1.81 7.91 4.15
C PHE A 51 2.38 9.03 4.99
N ALA A 52 1.52 9.92 5.47
CA ALA A 52 1.87 10.84 6.54
C ALA A 52 1.16 10.43 7.83
N LEU A 53 1.93 10.29 8.91
CA LEU A 53 1.42 9.94 10.24
C LEU A 53 1.68 11.09 11.22
N LYS A 54 0.69 11.38 12.06
CA LYS A 54 0.87 12.17 13.28
C LYS A 54 0.88 11.22 14.48
N VAL A 55 1.94 11.28 15.28
CA VAL A 55 2.16 10.40 16.45
C VAL A 55 2.20 11.21 17.74
N ASP A 56 1.61 10.66 18.80
CA ASP A 56 1.84 11.11 20.17
C ASP A 56 3.02 10.32 20.74
N ARG A 57 4.16 10.98 20.94
CA ARG A 57 5.40 10.30 21.32
C ARG A 57 5.36 9.71 22.74
N ALA A 58 4.48 10.19 23.61
CA ALA A 58 4.33 9.63 24.96
C ALA A 58 3.57 8.30 24.94
N ILE A 59 2.64 8.14 23.99
CA ILE A 59 1.70 7.02 23.93
C ILE A 59 2.09 6.01 22.83
N ASP A 60 2.49 6.51 21.66
CA ASP A 60 2.78 5.74 20.46
C ASP A 60 4.25 5.27 20.39
N ALA A 61 5.09 5.50 21.42
CA ALA A 61 6.46 4.99 21.40
C ALA A 61 6.49 3.44 21.46
N GLY A 62 7.26 2.81 20.55
CA GLY A 62 7.35 1.36 20.46
C GLY A 62 7.77 0.85 19.08
N PHE A 63 7.71 -0.47 18.92
CA PHE A 63 7.97 -1.16 17.65
C PHE A 63 6.68 -1.63 17.00
N TYR A 64 6.58 -1.37 15.71
CA TYR A 64 5.41 -1.67 14.90
C TYR A 64 5.84 -2.38 13.62
N THR A 65 4.87 -3.06 13.02
CA THR A 65 5.01 -3.71 11.73
C THR A 65 3.94 -3.16 10.80
N VAL A 66 4.36 -2.64 9.65
CA VAL A 66 3.46 -2.25 8.57
C VAL A 66 3.30 -3.44 7.63
N LYS A 67 2.06 -3.83 7.38
CA LYS A 67 1.71 -4.95 6.50
C LYS A 67 0.81 -4.50 5.37
N VAL A 68 0.93 -5.17 4.25
CA VAL A 68 -0.04 -5.13 3.16
C VAL A 68 -0.81 -6.43 3.20
N GLU A 69 -2.12 -6.34 3.04
CA GLU A 69 -3.04 -7.45 3.03
C GLU A 69 -3.83 -7.41 1.72
N VAL A 70 -4.00 -8.57 1.10
CA VAL A 70 -4.78 -8.75 -0.11
C VAL A 70 -5.72 -9.92 0.08
N ASP A 71 -6.95 -9.79 -0.40
CA ASP A 71 -7.96 -10.83 -0.31
C ASP A 71 -7.81 -11.92 -1.39
N ASN A 72 -7.31 -11.55 -2.57
CA ASN A 72 -7.22 -12.44 -3.72
C ASN A 72 -5.85 -12.37 -4.43
N GLY A 73 -4.79 -12.68 -3.69
CA GLY A 73 -3.43 -12.70 -4.21
C GLY A 73 -2.37 -12.98 -3.16
N VAL A 74 -1.14 -12.64 -3.50
CA VAL A 74 0.04 -12.72 -2.63
C VAL A 74 0.75 -11.38 -2.61
N VAL A 75 1.16 -10.96 -1.42
CA VAL A 75 2.05 -9.82 -1.22
C VAL A 75 3.48 -10.31 -1.29
N HIS A 76 4.28 -9.73 -2.20
CA HIS A 76 5.71 -10.03 -2.33
C HIS A 76 6.59 -9.01 -1.60
N THR A 77 6.03 -7.89 -1.17
CA THR A 77 6.76 -6.89 -0.38
C THR A 77 7.01 -7.38 1.05
N PRO A 78 8.25 -7.32 1.56
CA PRO A 78 8.54 -7.59 2.95
C PRO A 78 7.82 -6.63 3.90
N GLU A 79 7.45 -7.12 5.08
CA GLU A 79 6.87 -6.27 6.13
C GLU A 79 7.87 -5.19 6.56
N LEU A 80 7.40 -3.95 6.71
CA LEU A 80 8.22 -2.83 7.15
C LEU A 80 8.18 -2.74 8.69
N THR A 81 9.34 -2.75 9.35
CA THR A 81 9.42 -2.43 10.78
C THR A 81 9.50 -0.92 10.98
N LEU A 82 8.64 -0.37 11.83
CA LEU A 82 8.63 1.04 12.23
C LEU A 82 8.96 1.15 13.73
N GLU A 83 10.00 1.91 14.05
CA GLU A 83 10.32 2.29 15.43
C GLU A 83 9.89 3.74 15.68
N ILE A 84 9.00 3.94 16.65
CA ILE A 84 8.66 5.28 17.16
C ILE A 84 9.35 5.45 18.51
N LYS A 85 10.36 6.33 18.53
CA LYS A 85 11.05 6.73 19.76
C LYS A 85 10.20 7.69 20.60
N LYS A 86 10.53 7.85 21.89
CA LYS A 86 9.88 8.82 22.79
C LYS A 86 10.20 10.28 22.44
N ASP A 87 11.20 10.52 21.62
CA ASP A 87 11.65 11.82 21.13
C ASP A 87 11.61 11.91 19.60
N GLY A 88 11.86 13.11 19.07
CA GLY A 88 11.89 13.39 17.62
C GLY A 88 10.58 13.93 17.04
N ALA A 89 10.48 13.94 15.71
CA ALA A 89 9.39 14.59 14.99
C ALA A 89 8.04 13.87 15.17
N SER A 90 6.97 14.59 15.52
CA SER A 90 5.63 14.00 15.64
C SER A 90 4.93 13.77 14.30
N ASN A 91 5.46 14.29 13.20
CA ASN A 91 4.96 14.03 11.85
C ASN A 91 5.96 13.15 11.11
N LEU A 92 5.53 11.97 10.71
CA LEU A 92 6.36 10.97 10.03
C LEU A 92 5.86 10.80 8.59
N GLN A 93 6.79 10.65 7.66
CA GLN A 93 6.48 10.22 6.29
C GLN A 93 7.04 8.83 6.09
N ILE A 94 6.20 7.91 5.61
CA ILE A 94 6.56 6.52 5.37
C ILE A 94 6.38 6.23 3.87
N PRO A 95 7.48 6.19 3.09
CA PRO A 95 7.45 5.67 1.73
C PRO A 95 7.57 4.14 1.75
N MET A 96 6.82 3.46 0.89
CA MET A 96 6.90 2.01 0.74
C MET A 96 6.62 1.60 -0.71
N SER A 97 7.32 0.58 -1.18
CA SER A 97 7.07 -0.06 -2.48
C SER A 97 6.30 -1.37 -2.28
N ILE A 98 5.14 -1.50 -2.91
CA ILE A 98 4.27 -2.67 -2.86
C ILE A 98 4.45 -3.47 -4.15
N ALA A 99 4.66 -4.77 -4.03
CA ALA A 99 4.65 -5.75 -5.10
C ALA A 99 3.56 -6.80 -4.80
N LEU A 100 2.60 -6.94 -5.71
CA LEU A 100 1.44 -7.82 -5.55
C LEU A 100 1.34 -8.79 -6.73
N MET A 101 1.08 -10.06 -6.47
CA MET A 101 0.62 -11.02 -7.47
C MET A 101 -0.85 -11.32 -7.19
N LEU A 102 -1.76 -10.78 -8.00
CA LEU A 102 -3.21 -10.93 -7.80
C LEU A 102 -3.75 -12.02 -8.73
N ASN A 103 -4.83 -12.69 -8.31
CA ASN A 103 -5.50 -13.73 -9.12
C ASN A 103 -6.84 -13.24 -9.71
N GLY A 104 -7.15 -11.95 -9.57
CA GLY A 104 -8.40 -11.35 -10.01
C GLY A 104 -8.59 -9.97 -9.39
N PRO A 105 -9.79 -9.37 -9.51
CA PRO A 105 -10.16 -8.21 -8.72
C PRO A 105 -9.89 -8.45 -7.23
N SER A 106 -9.40 -7.43 -6.53
CA SER A 106 -8.96 -7.56 -5.13
C SER A 106 -9.12 -6.26 -4.37
N GLU A 107 -9.31 -6.36 -3.06
CA GLU A 107 -9.10 -5.27 -2.11
C GLU A 107 -7.73 -5.40 -1.44
N ILE A 108 -7.01 -4.28 -1.38
CA ILE A 108 -5.69 -4.16 -0.79
C ILE A 108 -5.82 -3.23 0.42
N ARG A 109 -5.33 -3.67 1.57
CA ARG A 109 -5.29 -2.89 2.81
C ARG A 109 -3.85 -2.74 3.30
N LEU A 110 -3.54 -1.57 3.83
CA LEU A 110 -2.25 -1.28 4.44
C LEU A 110 -2.47 -0.92 5.90
N ASN A 111 -1.84 -1.67 6.79
CA ASN A 111 -2.14 -1.66 8.22
C ASN A 111 -0.87 -1.57 9.05
N ILE A 112 -0.95 -0.88 10.19
CA ILE A 112 0.08 -0.86 11.22
C ILE A 112 -0.37 -1.71 12.39
N TYR A 113 0.48 -2.68 12.74
CA TYR A 113 0.30 -3.56 13.89
C TYR A 113 1.37 -3.30 14.93
N ARG A 114 1.05 -3.49 16.22
CA ARG A 114 2.09 -3.63 17.25
C ARG A 114 2.89 -4.90 16.97
N LYS A 115 4.23 -4.80 16.99
CA LYS A 115 5.11 -5.89 16.53
C LYS A 115 4.94 -7.19 17.32
N ASP A 116 4.77 -7.10 18.64
CA ASP A 116 4.73 -8.28 19.50
C ASP A 116 3.30 -8.83 19.70
N SER A 117 2.29 -7.96 19.76
CA SER A 117 0.90 -8.37 20.02
C SER A 117 0.07 -8.60 18.76
N MET A 118 0.55 -8.14 17.59
CA MET A 118 -0.23 -8.12 16.34
C MET A 118 -1.57 -7.38 16.47
N GLU A 119 -1.71 -6.50 17.47
CA GLU A 119 -2.86 -5.62 17.63
C GLU A 119 -2.86 -4.57 16.52
N LEU A 120 -3.98 -4.39 15.83
CA LEU A 120 -4.15 -3.35 14.81
C LEU A 120 -4.18 -1.98 15.48
N VAL A 121 -3.25 -1.10 15.08
CA VAL A 121 -3.08 0.25 15.64
C VAL A 121 -3.63 1.32 14.70
N ALA A 122 -3.48 1.13 13.39
CA ALA A 122 -3.98 2.07 12.39
C ALA A 122 -4.15 1.40 11.02
N GLU A 123 -5.22 1.76 10.31
CA GLU A 123 -5.35 1.53 8.86
C GLU A 123 -4.73 2.72 8.13
N LEU A 124 -3.67 2.47 7.34
CA LEU A 124 -2.96 3.49 6.57
C LEU A 124 -3.69 3.89 5.30
N GLY A 125 -4.38 2.94 4.70
CA GLY A 125 -5.11 3.14 3.45
C GLY A 125 -5.65 1.83 2.93
N LYS A 126 -6.62 1.97 2.03
CA LYS A 126 -7.23 0.87 1.30
C LYS A 126 -7.45 1.29 -0.14
N PHE A 127 -7.35 0.34 -1.05
CA PHE A 127 -7.77 0.53 -2.43
C PHE A 127 -8.16 -0.82 -3.02
N SER A 128 -8.91 -0.79 -4.10
CA SER A 128 -9.34 -1.95 -4.84
C SER A 128 -8.76 -1.91 -6.24
N ILE A 129 -8.47 -3.08 -6.80
CA ILE A 129 -8.18 -3.23 -8.22
C ILE A 129 -9.33 -4.00 -8.83
N VAL A 130 -9.99 -3.38 -9.81
CA VAL A 130 -11.13 -3.95 -10.53
C VAL A 130 -10.76 -4.15 -11.99
N ASN A 131 -11.51 -4.98 -12.71
CA ASN A 131 -11.40 -5.01 -14.15
C ASN A 131 -12.04 -3.74 -14.72
N ALA A 132 -11.42 -3.13 -15.72
CA ALA A 132 -12.13 -2.13 -16.52
C ALA A 132 -13.36 -2.79 -17.17
N GLU A 133 -14.50 -2.11 -17.06
CA GLU A 133 -15.71 -2.45 -17.81
C GLU A 133 -15.41 -2.27 -19.31
N LYS A 134 -15.81 -3.24 -20.14
CA LYS A 134 -15.63 -3.15 -21.59
C LYS A 134 -16.63 -2.19 -22.21
#